data_AF-A0A349PS74-F1
#
_entry.id   AF-A0A349PS74-F1
#
_cell.length_a   1.000
_cell.length_b   1.000
_cell.length_c   1.000
_cell.angle_alpha   90.00
_cell.angle_beta   90.00
_cell.angle_gamma   90.00
#
_symmetry.space_group_name_H-M   'P 1'
#
loop_
_entity.id
_entity.type
_entity.pdbx_description
1 polymer ?
#
loop_
_entity_poly.entity_id
_entity_poly.type
_entity_poly.pdbx_seq_one_letter_code
_entity_poly.pdbx_strand_id
1 'polypeptide(L)'
;MQIYRGMAIGTAAPTAEEMQGIPHHMVGVADPRENYSVARYADDAAKCVDDILSRGKQPVIVGGTGLYLNALLAGHGFAGGDKDGRYRAELESRWDKEGGEAMFAELRRIDPETAGNLHLNDKKRILRALEVYYETGKTMAQHNAETKRIPPRYDSVRIGLAYEDRDDMKRAIDLRVDKMVEAGL
;
A
#
# COMPACT_ATOMS: atom_id res chain seq x y z
N MET A 1 7.08 -5.77 -4.02
CA MET A 1 7.68 -6.64 -5.04
C MET A 1 8.25 -7.93 -4.48
N GLN A 2 8.97 -7.91 -3.35
CA GLN A 2 9.53 -9.12 -2.73
C GLN A 2 8.50 -10.21 -2.33
N ILE A 3 7.21 -9.87 -2.31
CA ILE A 3 6.10 -10.82 -2.13
C ILE A 3 6.01 -11.86 -3.26
N TYR A 4 6.57 -11.62 -4.45
CA TYR A 4 6.40 -12.50 -5.60
C TYR A 4 7.48 -13.57 -5.69
N ARG A 5 7.06 -14.83 -5.86
CA ARG A 5 7.94 -15.99 -6.03
C ARG A 5 8.75 -15.88 -7.32
N GLY A 6 10.01 -16.30 -7.27
CA GLY A 6 10.90 -16.33 -8.43
C GLY A 6 11.46 -14.98 -8.86
N MET A 7 11.05 -13.86 -8.23
CA MET A 7 11.54 -12.52 -8.55
C MET A 7 12.64 -12.05 -7.59
N ALA A 8 13.59 -12.92 -7.23
CA ALA A 8 14.53 -12.63 -6.15
C ALA A 8 15.54 -11.51 -6.47
N ILE A 9 16.26 -11.63 -7.59
CA ILE A 9 17.36 -10.73 -7.96
C ILE A 9 16.84 -9.30 -8.15
N GLY A 10 15.92 -9.08 -9.10
CA GLY A 10 15.41 -7.74 -9.44
C GLY A 10 14.63 -7.05 -8.33
N THR A 11 14.30 -7.74 -7.24
CA THR A 11 13.59 -7.16 -6.10
C THR A 11 14.46 -7.03 -4.84
N ALA A 12 15.75 -7.36 -4.95
CA ALA A 12 16.67 -7.46 -3.83
C ALA A 12 16.06 -8.28 -2.68
N ALA A 13 15.40 -9.41 -3.01
CA ALA A 13 14.88 -10.29 -1.98
C ALA A 13 16.07 -10.89 -1.19
N PRO A 14 15.97 -10.98 0.14
CA PRO A 14 17.07 -11.50 0.96
C PRO A 14 17.42 -12.93 0.55
N THR A 15 18.72 -13.20 0.46
CA THR A 15 19.28 -14.53 0.23
C THR A 15 19.32 -15.35 1.51
N ALA A 16 19.42 -16.67 1.41
CA ALA A 16 19.54 -17.53 2.58
C ALA A 16 20.77 -17.19 3.45
N GLU A 17 21.86 -16.75 2.82
CA GLU A 17 23.07 -16.30 3.51
C GLU A 17 22.83 -15.01 4.30
N GLU A 18 22.21 -14.00 3.69
CA GLU A 18 21.86 -12.74 4.37
C GLU A 18 20.84 -12.95 5.50
N MET A 19 19.92 -13.89 5.35
CA MET A 19 18.94 -14.20 6.39
C MET A 19 19.59 -14.80 7.64
N GLN A 20 20.74 -15.47 7.53
CA GLN A 20 21.44 -16.09 8.66
C GLN A 20 20.54 -16.97 9.55
N GLY A 21 19.58 -17.67 8.94
CA GLY A 21 18.59 -18.50 9.64
C GLY A 21 17.44 -17.74 10.31
N ILE A 22 17.39 -16.41 10.21
CA ILE A 22 16.26 -15.59 10.68
C ILE A 22 15.09 -15.69 9.69
N PRO A 23 13.91 -16.18 10.13
CA PRO A 23 12.75 -16.28 9.25
C PRO A 23 12.30 -14.91 8.73
N HIS A 24 12.26 -14.77 7.40
CA HIS A 24 11.67 -13.62 6.74
C HIS A 24 10.26 -13.98 6.26
N HIS A 25 9.27 -13.36 6.90
CA HIS A 25 7.86 -13.51 6.52
C HIS A 25 7.54 -12.62 5.30
N MET A 26 6.46 -12.93 4.58
CA MET A 26 5.96 -12.12 3.45
C MET A 26 6.94 -11.96 2.26
N VAL A 27 7.95 -12.83 2.14
CA VAL A 27 8.83 -12.94 0.97
C VAL A 27 8.41 -14.14 0.14
N GLY A 28 8.19 -13.96 -1.17
CA GLY A 28 7.79 -15.05 -2.07
C GLY A 28 6.50 -15.76 -1.67
N VAL A 29 5.49 -15.02 -1.21
CA VAL A 29 4.19 -15.56 -0.77
C VAL A 29 3.13 -15.58 -1.87
N ALA A 30 3.36 -14.89 -3.00
CA ALA A 30 2.41 -14.77 -4.11
C ALA A 30 3.02 -15.22 -5.45
N ASP A 31 2.20 -15.67 -6.39
CA ASP A 31 2.62 -15.87 -7.78
C ASP A 31 2.73 -14.52 -8.51
N PRO A 32 3.74 -14.28 -9.37
CA PRO A 32 3.86 -13.03 -10.14
C PRO A 32 2.65 -12.69 -11.02
N ARG A 33 1.82 -13.68 -11.39
CA ARG A 33 0.59 -13.48 -12.17
C ARG A 33 -0.60 -13.05 -11.32
N GLU A 34 -0.50 -13.13 -9.99
CA GLU A 34 -1.56 -12.70 -9.08
C GLU A 34 -1.45 -11.21 -8.79
N ASN A 35 -2.60 -10.52 -8.80
CA ASN A 35 -2.69 -9.21 -8.20
C ASN A 35 -2.61 -9.34 -6.68
N TYR A 36 -1.70 -8.60 -6.06
CA TYR A 36 -1.56 -8.57 -4.61
C TYR A 36 -1.82 -7.18 -4.06
N SER A 37 -2.99 -7.00 -3.43
CA SER A 37 -3.42 -5.70 -2.92
C SER A 37 -2.78 -5.37 -1.58
N VAL A 38 -2.72 -4.08 -1.27
CA VAL A 38 -2.26 -3.60 0.05
C VAL A 38 -3.17 -4.11 1.19
N ALA A 39 -4.47 -4.29 0.94
CA ALA A 39 -5.40 -4.85 1.91
C ALA A 39 -5.07 -6.31 2.23
N ARG A 40 -4.87 -7.13 1.18
CA ARG A 40 -4.44 -8.52 1.34
C ARG A 40 -3.11 -8.61 2.08
N TYR A 41 -2.15 -7.75 1.72
CA TYR A 41 -0.88 -7.68 2.45
C TYR A 41 -1.05 -7.37 3.93
N ALA A 42 -1.86 -6.37 4.28
CA ALA A 42 -2.06 -5.98 5.67
C ALA A 42 -2.65 -7.14 6.49
N ASP A 43 -3.64 -7.86 5.94
CA ASP A 43 -4.25 -9.02 6.60
C ASP A 43 -3.26 -10.17 6.77
N ASP A 44 -2.53 -10.52 5.71
CA ASP A 44 -1.57 -11.64 5.74
C ASP A 44 -0.36 -11.34 6.62
N ALA A 45 0.21 -10.14 6.51
CA ALA A 45 1.33 -9.71 7.35
C ALA A 45 0.92 -9.59 8.82
N ALA A 46 -0.31 -9.17 9.10
CA ALA A 46 -0.80 -9.11 10.47
C ALA A 46 -0.89 -10.48 11.14
N LYS A 47 -1.30 -11.52 10.41
CA LYS A 47 -1.26 -12.90 10.92
C LYS A 47 0.16 -13.30 11.33
N CYS A 48 1.18 -12.92 10.56
CA CYS A 48 2.58 -13.17 10.91
C CYS A 48 2.99 -12.39 12.17
N VAL A 49 2.61 -11.12 12.28
CA VAL A 49 2.92 -10.28 13.44
C VAL A 49 2.28 -10.84 14.71
N ASP A 50 0.98 -11.15 14.66
CA ASP A 50 0.21 -11.71 15.78
C ASP A 50 0.80 -13.07 16.23
N ASP A 51 1.17 -13.91 15.27
CA ASP A 51 1.83 -15.20 15.52
C ASP A 51 3.22 -15.05 16.18
N ILE A 52 4.05 -14.09 15.74
CA ILE A 52 5.34 -13.78 16.36
C ILE A 52 5.15 -13.27 17.80
N LEU A 53 4.20 -12.35 18.01
CA LEU A 53 3.88 -11.82 19.34
C LEU A 53 3.36 -12.91 20.27
N SER A 54 2.54 -13.84 19.79
CA SER A 54 2.01 -14.96 20.58
C SER A 54 3.10 -15.87 21.15
N ARG A 55 4.26 -15.92 20.49
CA ARG A 55 5.47 -16.65 20.95
C ARG A 55 6.36 -15.85 21.90
N GLY A 56 5.94 -14.65 22.32
CA GLY A 56 6.74 -13.74 23.14
C GLY A 56 7.97 -13.18 22.42
N LYS A 57 7.96 -13.16 21.08
CA LYS A 57 9.05 -12.59 20.27
C LYS A 57 8.66 -11.20 19.77
N GLN A 58 9.68 -10.36 19.51
CA GLN A 58 9.49 -9.03 18.94
C GLN A 58 9.48 -9.11 17.40
N PRO A 59 8.37 -8.76 16.72
CA PRO A 59 8.34 -8.62 15.28
C PRO A 59 9.18 -7.41 14.85
N VAL A 60 9.98 -7.57 13.80
CA VAL A 60 10.69 -6.48 13.11
C VAL A 60 10.16 -6.41 11.69
N ILE A 61 9.50 -5.30 11.37
CA ILE A 61 8.95 -5.04 10.04
C ILE A 61 9.99 -4.21 9.28
N VAL A 62 10.58 -4.80 8.23
CA VAL A 62 11.69 -4.18 7.48
C VAL A 62 11.28 -3.92 6.03
N GLY A 63 11.79 -2.81 5.49
CA GLY A 63 11.57 -2.38 4.11
C GLY A 63 10.35 -1.46 3.96
N GLY A 64 9.79 -1.46 2.75
CA GLY A 64 8.43 -1.00 2.51
C GLY A 64 8.29 0.39 1.88
N THR A 65 7.46 0.41 0.84
CA THR A 65 6.70 1.57 0.40
C THR A 65 5.77 2.01 1.54
N GLY A 66 5.81 3.27 1.97
CA GLY A 66 5.12 3.74 3.19
C GLY A 66 3.62 3.40 3.26
N LEU A 67 2.95 3.22 2.12
CA LEU A 67 1.56 2.78 2.02
C LEU A 67 1.30 1.42 2.71
N TYR A 68 2.17 0.42 2.52
CA TYR A 68 1.97 -0.94 3.03
C TYR A 68 2.20 -1.01 4.54
N LEU A 69 3.24 -0.30 5.02
CA LEU A 69 3.51 -0.19 6.45
C LEU A 69 2.37 0.53 7.18
N ASN A 70 1.89 1.65 6.63
CA ASN A 70 0.76 2.38 7.21
C ASN A 70 -0.49 1.50 7.28
N ALA A 71 -0.74 0.67 6.28
CA ALA A 71 -1.88 -0.24 6.26
C ALA A 71 -1.80 -1.33 7.33
N LEU A 72 -0.64 -1.96 7.49
CA LEU A 72 -0.43 -2.98 8.51
C LEU A 72 -0.55 -2.41 9.94
N LEU A 73 -0.03 -1.20 10.15
CA LEU A 73 -0.05 -0.54 11.46
C LEU A 73 -1.39 0.12 11.79
N ALA A 74 -2.21 0.41 10.79
CA ALA A 74 -3.54 0.99 11.02
C ALA A 74 -4.42 0.01 11.80
N GLY A 75 -5.17 0.52 12.78
CA GLY A 75 -6.18 -0.29 13.49
C GLY A 75 -7.46 -0.53 12.69
N HIS A 76 -7.51 -0.04 11.45
CA HIS A 76 -8.64 -0.19 10.56
C HIS A 76 -8.20 -0.87 9.27
N GLY A 77 -9.08 -1.70 8.70
CA GLY A 77 -8.87 -2.22 7.35
C GLY A 77 -8.94 -1.10 6.31
N PHE A 78 -8.66 -1.45 5.05
CA PHE A 78 -9.12 -0.60 3.95
C PHE A 78 -10.64 -0.64 3.92
N ALA A 79 -11.28 0.51 3.63
CA ALA A 79 -12.67 0.48 3.19
C ALA A 79 -12.73 -0.53 2.04
N GLY A 80 -13.47 -1.63 2.23
CA GLY A 80 -13.75 -2.55 1.14
C GLY A 80 -14.41 -1.72 0.06
N GLY A 81 -13.79 -1.63 -1.12
CA GLY A 81 -14.57 -1.30 -2.30
C GLY A 81 -15.64 -2.36 -2.48
N ASP A 82 -16.73 -2.01 -3.15
CA ASP A 82 -17.80 -2.94 -3.50
C ASP A 82 -17.18 -4.26 -4.00
N LYS A 83 -17.54 -5.36 -3.33
CA LYS A 83 -17.03 -6.70 -3.68
C LYS A 83 -17.36 -7.07 -5.13
N ASP A 84 -18.39 -6.43 -5.70
CA ASP A 84 -18.84 -6.64 -7.07
C ASP A 84 -18.28 -5.59 -8.06
N GLY A 85 -17.59 -4.55 -7.58
CA GLY A 85 -17.02 -3.48 -8.41
C GLY A 85 -18.06 -2.70 -9.23
N ARG A 86 -19.35 -2.74 -8.87
CA ARG A 86 -20.42 -2.16 -9.70
C ARG A 86 -20.31 -0.64 -9.75
N TYR A 87 -20.14 -0.01 -8.59
CA TYR A 87 -19.92 1.44 -8.53
C TYR A 87 -18.65 1.84 -9.25
N ARG A 88 -17.57 1.07 -9.13
CA ARG A 88 -16.32 1.32 -9.86
C ARG A 88 -16.54 1.37 -11.37
N ALA A 89 -17.19 0.35 -11.91
CA ALA A 89 -17.44 0.23 -13.34
C ALA A 89 -18.38 1.33 -13.84
N GLU A 90 -19.43 1.65 -13.07
CA GLU A 90 -20.35 2.73 -13.39
C GLU A 90 -19.63 4.08 -13.43
N LEU A 91 -18.82 4.38 -12.41
CA LEU A 91 -18.06 5.61 -12.29
C LEU A 91 -16.99 5.75 -13.39
N GLU A 92 -16.39 4.64 -13.82
CA GLU A 92 -15.50 4.63 -14.99
C GLU A 92 -16.25 4.93 -16.28
N SER A 93 -17.42 4.31 -16.49
CA SER A 93 -18.26 4.62 -17.66
C SER A 93 -18.69 6.09 -17.67
N ARG A 94 -19.06 6.64 -16.51
CA ARG A 94 -19.41 8.06 -16.37
C ARG A 94 -18.22 8.96 -16.64
N TRP A 95 -17.03 8.64 -16.12
CA TRP A 95 -15.82 9.40 -16.44
C TRP A 95 -15.57 9.48 -17.95
N ASP A 96 -15.73 8.36 -18.66
CA ASP A 96 -15.45 8.32 -20.09
C ASP A 96 -16.54 9.05 -20.93
N LYS A 97 -17.77 9.20 -20.40
CA LYS A 97 -18.88 9.91 -21.05
C LYS A 97 -18.97 11.39 -20.70
N GLU A 98 -18.83 11.72 -19.43
CA GLU A 98 -19.05 13.05 -18.84
C GLU A 98 -17.74 13.85 -18.71
N GLY A 99 -16.59 13.16 -18.65
CA GLY A 99 -15.27 13.76 -18.48
C GLY A 99 -14.89 14.05 -17.03
N GLY A 100 -13.60 14.31 -16.81
CA GLY A 100 -13.05 14.52 -15.46
C GLY A 100 -13.55 15.79 -14.76
N GLU A 101 -13.86 16.86 -15.51
CA GLU A 101 -14.38 18.10 -14.95
C GLU A 101 -15.76 17.91 -14.31
N ALA A 102 -16.66 17.19 -14.98
CA ALA A 102 -17.99 16.90 -14.45
C ALA A 102 -17.92 16.06 -13.17
N MET A 103 -17.10 15.00 -13.19
CA MET A 103 -16.89 14.14 -12.03
C MET A 103 -16.24 14.89 -10.85
N PHE A 104 -15.30 15.80 -11.14
CA PHE A 104 -14.67 16.62 -10.11
C PHE A 104 -15.64 17.67 -9.54
N ALA A 105 -16.50 18.27 -10.36
CA ALA A 105 -17.55 19.19 -9.91
C ALA A 105 -18.56 18.49 -9.00
N GLU A 106 -18.95 17.25 -9.34
CA GLU A 106 -19.77 16.42 -8.47
C GLU A 106 -19.08 16.13 -7.14
N LEU A 107 -17.82 15.69 -7.17
CA LEU A 107 -17.06 15.46 -5.95
C LEU A 107 -16.98 16.72 -5.09
N ARG A 108 -16.75 17.90 -5.69
CA ARG A 108 -16.69 19.18 -4.96
C ARG A 108 -18.01 19.54 -4.29
N ARG A 109 -19.15 19.15 -4.86
CA ARG A 109 -20.48 19.37 -4.25
C ARG A 109 -20.72 18.43 -3.07
N ILE A 110 -20.23 17.19 -3.15
CA ILE A 110 -20.47 16.14 -2.15
C ILE A 110 -19.45 16.23 -1.00
N ASP A 111 -18.18 16.36 -1.34
CA ASP A 111 -17.02 16.34 -0.44
C ASP A 111 -16.03 17.46 -0.82
N PRO A 112 -16.34 18.73 -0.47
CA PRO A 112 -15.48 19.86 -0.80
C PRO A 112 -14.09 19.78 -0.15
N GLU A 113 -13.98 19.12 1.01
CA GLU A 113 -12.71 18.92 1.71
C GLU A 113 -11.80 17.99 0.93
N THR A 114 -12.29 16.82 0.51
CA THR A 114 -11.49 15.91 -0.32
C THR A 114 -11.18 16.53 -1.67
N ALA A 115 -12.15 17.18 -2.32
CA ALA A 115 -11.94 17.84 -3.61
C ALA A 115 -10.84 18.92 -3.54
N GLY A 116 -10.77 19.69 -2.45
CA GLY A 116 -9.74 20.72 -2.25
C GLY A 116 -8.30 20.18 -2.21
N ASN A 117 -8.13 18.88 -1.96
CA ASN A 117 -6.83 18.21 -1.90
C ASN A 117 -6.48 17.41 -3.17
N LEU A 118 -7.35 17.41 -4.18
CA LEU A 118 -7.18 16.61 -5.39
C LEU A 118 -7.02 17.49 -6.64
N HIS A 119 -6.18 17.04 -7.56
CA HIS A 119 -6.08 17.62 -8.90
C HIS A 119 -7.19 17.04 -9.80
N LEU A 120 -7.74 17.84 -10.72
CA LEU A 120 -8.84 17.41 -11.61
C LEU A 120 -8.51 16.18 -12.46
N ASN A 121 -7.22 15.95 -12.74
CA ASN A 121 -6.72 14.81 -13.52
C ASN A 121 -6.48 13.55 -12.67
N ASP A 122 -6.68 13.60 -11.36
CA ASP A 122 -6.48 12.43 -10.50
C ASP A 122 -7.70 11.48 -10.56
N LYS A 123 -7.94 10.90 -11.76
CA LYS A 123 -9.06 9.98 -12.05
C LYS A 123 -9.21 8.92 -10.96
N LYS A 124 -8.10 8.33 -10.52
CA LYS A 124 -8.13 7.26 -9.52
C LYS A 124 -8.67 7.74 -8.18
N ARG A 125 -8.16 8.86 -7.65
CA ARG A 125 -8.60 9.37 -6.34
C ARG A 125 -9.99 9.99 -6.38
N ILE A 126 -10.34 10.69 -7.46
CA ILE A 126 -11.68 11.26 -7.65
C ILE A 126 -12.72 10.14 -7.65
N LEU A 127 -12.53 9.13 -8.50
CA LEU A 127 -13.47 8.02 -8.59
C LEU A 127 -13.53 7.22 -7.28
N ARG A 128 -12.41 7.07 -6.54
CA ARG A 128 -12.45 6.41 -5.22
C ARG A 128 -13.24 7.23 -4.18
N ALA A 129 -13.14 8.55 -4.19
CA ALA A 129 -13.88 9.40 -3.27
C ALA A 129 -15.40 9.35 -3.53
N LEU A 130 -15.78 9.38 -4.81
CA LEU A 130 -17.18 9.21 -5.23
C LEU A 130 -17.69 7.79 -4.92
N GLU A 131 -16.90 6.77 -5.20
CA GLU A 131 -17.22 5.38 -4.91
C GLU A 131 -17.53 5.17 -3.43
N VAL A 132 -16.68 5.66 -2.52
CA VAL A 132 -16.96 5.59 -1.07
C VAL A 132 -18.29 6.26 -0.71
N TYR A 133 -18.60 7.40 -1.31
CA TYR A 133 -19.85 8.09 -1.06
C TYR A 133 -21.08 7.30 -1.56
N TYR A 134 -21.04 6.76 -2.77
CA TYR A 134 -22.17 5.98 -3.28
C TYR A 134 -22.34 4.63 -2.59
N GLU A 135 -21.25 4.01 -2.14
CA GLU A 135 -21.28 2.74 -1.40
C GLU A 135 -21.81 2.91 0.03
N THR A 136 -21.44 4.00 0.70
CA THR A 136 -21.62 4.11 2.16
C THR A 136 -22.52 5.27 2.60
N GLY A 137 -22.82 6.20 1.70
CA GLY A 137 -23.47 7.48 2.02
C GLY A 137 -22.57 8.47 2.76
N LYS A 138 -21.33 8.11 3.10
CA LYS A 138 -20.36 8.96 3.80
C LYS A 138 -19.35 9.54 2.83
N THR A 139 -18.96 10.79 3.05
CA THR A 139 -17.89 11.38 2.26
C THR A 139 -16.53 10.75 2.59
N MET A 140 -15.57 10.87 1.68
CA MET A 140 -14.20 10.37 1.92
C MET A 140 -13.56 11.10 3.11
N ALA A 141 -13.83 12.40 3.27
CA ALA A 141 -13.37 13.18 4.42
C ALA A 141 -13.94 12.64 5.74
N GLN A 142 -15.25 12.35 5.80
CA GLN A 142 -15.89 11.74 6.97
C GLN A 142 -15.30 10.37 7.28
N HIS A 143 -15.18 9.51 6.26
CA HIS A 143 -14.57 8.20 6.40
C HIS A 143 -13.14 8.29 6.96
N ASN A 144 -12.31 9.19 6.42
CA ASN A 144 -10.94 9.41 6.88
C ASN A 144 -10.86 9.99 8.30
N ALA A 145 -11.83 10.83 8.70
CA ALA A 145 -11.90 11.35 10.06
C ALA A 145 -12.28 10.28 11.08
N GLU A 146 -13.20 9.38 10.71
CA GLU A 146 -13.59 8.23 11.54
C GLU A 146 -12.42 7.25 11.70
N THR A 147 -11.74 6.92 10.61
CA THR A 147 -10.63 5.96 10.64
C THR A 147 -9.43 6.47 11.43
N LYS A 148 -9.14 7.78 11.39
CA LYS A 148 -8.09 8.40 12.23
C LYS A 148 -8.33 8.27 13.73
N ARG A 149 -9.59 8.07 14.18
CA ARG A 149 -9.91 7.87 15.60
C ARG A 149 -9.65 6.45 16.09
N ILE A 150 -9.46 5.51 15.16
CA ILE A 150 -9.20 4.12 15.49
C ILE A 150 -7.73 4.02 15.92
N PRO A 151 -7.42 3.50 17.13
CA PRO A 151 -6.04 3.39 17.59
C PRO A 151 -5.24 2.48 16.65
N PRO A 152 -3.92 2.67 16.52
CA PRO A 152 -3.07 1.75 15.77
C PRO A 152 -3.22 0.31 16.24
N ARG A 153 -3.05 -0.64 15.32
CA ARG A 153 -3.16 -2.08 15.65
C ARG A 153 -2.06 -2.55 16.60
N TYR A 154 -0.89 -1.93 16.52
CA TYR A 154 0.28 -2.29 17.29
C TYR A 154 0.91 -1.05 17.92
N ASP A 155 1.48 -1.21 19.12
CA ASP A 155 2.41 -0.24 19.67
C ASP A 155 3.77 -0.43 18.99
N SER A 156 4.20 0.55 18.21
CA SER A 156 5.33 0.41 17.28
C SER A 156 6.30 1.59 17.39
N VAL A 157 7.60 1.27 17.36
CA VAL A 157 8.67 2.26 17.18
C VAL A 157 9.09 2.29 15.72
N ARG A 158 9.16 3.49 15.14
CA ARG A 158 9.57 3.69 13.74
C ARG A 158 10.99 4.22 13.68
N ILE A 159 11.85 3.53 12.93
CA ILE A 159 13.24 3.92 12.70
C ILE A 159 13.42 4.16 11.20
N GLY A 160 13.84 5.37 10.84
CA GLY A 160 14.19 5.72 9.46
C GLY A 160 15.69 5.63 9.25
N LEU A 161 16.11 4.89 8.23
CA LEU A 161 17.50 4.86 7.77
C LEU A 161 17.62 5.76 6.54
N ALA A 162 18.56 6.69 6.57
CA ALA A 162 18.84 7.61 5.47
C ALA A 162 20.35 7.76 5.29
N TYR A 163 20.77 7.91 4.04
CA TYR A 163 22.14 8.35 3.75
C TYR A 163 22.28 9.82 4.12
N GLU A 164 23.41 10.17 4.73
CA GLU A 164 23.76 11.57 5.00
C GLU A 164 24.00 12.33 3.68
N ASP A 165 24.74 11.72 2.75
CA ASP A 165 24.94 12.21 1.40
C ASP A 165 24.04 11.48 0.38
N ARG A 166 23.29 12.23 -0.41
CA ARG A 166 22.44 11.68 -1.48
C ARG A 166 23.26 11.04 -2.59
N ASP A 167 24.50 11.46 -2.81
CA ASP A 167 25.34 10.89 -3.87
C ASP A 167 25.87 9.51 -3.47
N ASP A 168 26.08 9.22 -2.19
CA ASP A 168 26.35 7.86 -1.70
C ASP A 168 25.18 6.92 -2.00
N MET A 169 23.96 7.38 -1.76
CA MET A 169 22.75 6.60 -2.07
C MET A 169 22.67 6.28 -3.56
N LYS A 170 22.94 7.25 -4.45
CA LYS A 170 22.93 7.02 -5.90
C LYS A 170 23.99 6.00 -6.31
N ARG A 171 25.23 6.17 -5.84
CA ARG A 171 26.33 5.22 -6.09
C ARG A 171 25.98 3.80 -5.65
N ALA A 172 25.37 3.66 -4.46
CA ALA A 172 24.94 2.37 -3.94
C ALA A 172 23.81 1.74 -4.78
N ILE A 173 22.88 2.56 -5.30
CA ILE A 173 21.83 2.10 -6.21
C ILE A 173 22.44 1.61 -7.53
N ASP A 174 23.32 2.39 -8.16
CA ASP A 174 23.95 2.06 -9.43
C ASP A 174 24.76 0.76 -9.33
N LEU A 175 25.65 0.67 -8.33
CA LEU A 175 26.43 -0.54 -8.08
C LEU A 175 25.56 -1.78 -7.83
N ARG A 176 24.41 -1.59 -7.17
CA ARG A 176 23.49 -2.70 -6.92
C ARG A 176 22.83 -3.19 -8.21
N VAL A 177 22.50 -2.28 -9.13
CA VAL A 177 21.95 -2.66 -10.44
C VAL A 177 22.98 -3.48 -11.23
N ASP A 178 24.23 -3.04 -11.28
CA ASP A 178 25.32 -3.77 -11.95
C ASP A 178 25.44 -5.20 -11.39
N LYS A 179 25.48 -5.34 -10.06
CA LYS A 179 25.50 -6.65 -9.38
C LYS A 179 24.29 -7.53 -9.70
N MET A 180 23.10 -6.93 -9.84
CA MET A 180 21.90 -7.68 -10.22
C MET A 180 22.01 -8.22 -11.65
N VAL A 181 22.53 -7.43 -12.58
CA VAL A 181 22.77 -7.86 -13.97
C VAL A 181 23.81 -8.98 -14.02
N GLU A 182 24.92 -8.85 -13.29
CA GLU A 182 25.94 -9.90 -13.17
C GLU A 182 25.39 -11.21 -12.59
N ALA A 183 24.41 -11.10 -11.67
CA ALA A 183 23.73 -12.25 -11.08
C ALA A 183 22.66 -12.89 -11.99
N GLY A 184 22.37 -12.31 -13.17
CA GLY A 184 21.44 -12.85 -14.15
C GLY A 184 20.00 -12.33 -14.04
N LEU A 185 19.83 -11.04 -13.73
CA LEU A 185 18.56 -10.32 -13.87
C LEU A 185 17.98 -10.42 -15.29
#